data_AF-W7XKG6-F1
#
_entry.id   AF-W7XKG6-F1
#
_cell.length_a   1.000
_cell.length_b   1.000
_cell.length_c   1.000
_cell.angle_alpha   90.00
_cell.angle_beta   90.00
_cell.angle_gamma   90.00
#
_symmetry.space_group_name_H-M   'P 1'
#
loop_
_entity.id
_entity.type
_entity.pdbx_description
1 polymer ?
#
loop_
_entity_poly.entity_id
_entity_poly.type
_entity_poly.pdbx_seq_one_letter_code
_entity_poly.pdbx_strand_id
1 'polypeptide(L)'
;MGSSHPNDKRRQVRGGIQIQLNKLSFVSNEVIQGILHINLQEPFQGCFLQINLSGFEDYYCTYETTEYNQHTEQEETKTQFLEGHSNFLNYSMPVYDFSQGAENQGFVIQPCQLSIPFQLQIAQQLPSSLEYFSNDHNKCSLKYLLTAQILSTDPNVRPVSASQKITIGQIHQVQNLPNLITSKQTPVFCCCFKSGEINYSTLLNSRSFVSNDNVNIVINIDLDQYQKTVNNFSVKLIGKLSMGSFHVIKQFKKSTQIYTNIRRVSQEIQIKIPSNLLLSSKGQLIQMNYYLEILPHIDSCWSVTTNLPHKVQIYINPNSNIHFQGMQQDQPQQIPQNWNPVILQQAQFNPKQYNQMQQQHLQNLAYEQKLYDNYQAIQPSKKKVENQLEMNNLEQQNKNQQQQISNHQDQIQVKIVNDQQQQIQPNQNQNFNINQFDQIPGYDYPLGQSEMKDQNKTKI
;
A
#
# COMPACT_ATOMS: atom_id res chain seq x y z
N MET A 1 -0.77 -21.68 -0.76
CA MET A 1 -0.29 -22.28 -2.02
C MET A 1 -0.28 -21.19 -3.08
N GLY A 2 0.85 -20.96 -3.76
CA GLY A 2 0.91 -19.97 -4.84
C GLY A 2 -0.12 -20.33 -5.93
N SER A 3 -1.00 -19.40 -6.26
CA SER A 3 -1.97 -19.60 -7.34
C SER A 3 -1.19 -19.76 -8.64
N SER A 4 -1.12 -20.99 -9.16
CA SER A 4 -0.48 -21.20 -10.45
C SER A 4 -1.20 -20.41 -11.52
N HIS A 5 -0.43 -19.84 -12.45
CA HIS A 5 -1.00 -19.14 -13.58
C HIS A 5 -2.02 -20.04 -14.29
N PRO A 6 -3.25 -19.58 -14.60
CA PRO A 6 -4.31 -20.44 -15.16
C PRO A 6 -3.97 -21.10 -16.50
N ASN A 7 -2.91 -20.63 -17.16
CA ASN A 7 -2.44 -21.13 -18.46
C ASN A 7 -1.18 -22.01 -18.36
N ASP A 8 -0.61 -22.20 -17.16
CA ASP A 8 0.56 -23.05 -17.00
C ASP A 8 0.12 -24.52 -17.10
N LYS A 9 0.52 -25.20 -18.18
CA LYS A 9 0.15 -26.62 -18.43
C LYS A 9 1.13 -27.62 -17.85
N ARG A 10 2.19 -27.16 -17.18
CA ARG A 10 3.19 -28.05 -16.61
C ARG A 10 2.58 -28.91 -15.51
N ARG A 11 3.06 -30.16 -15.41
CA ARG A 11 2.64 -31.12 -14.40
C ARG A 11 3.02 -30.62 -13.01
N GLN A 12 2.06 -30.66 -12.08
CA GLN A 12 2.31 -30.45 -10.66
C GLN A 12 2.69 -31.78 -9.99
N VAL A 13 3.72 -31.74 -9.16
CA VAL A 13 4.23 -32.90 -8.43
C VAL A 13 3.50 -33.07 -7.10
N ARG A 14 3.24 -34.31 -6.71
CA ARG A 14 2.62 -34.62 -5.41
C ARG A 14 3.60 -34.36 -4.27
N GLY A 15 3.22 -33.45 -3.38
CA GLY A 15 4.07 -32.99 -2.29
C GLY A 15 4.11 -31.47 -2.19
N GLY A 16 5.03 -30.94 -1.39
CA GLY A 16 5.20 -29.51 -1.19
C GLY A 16 6.35 -29.14 -0.28
N ILE A 17 6.56 -27.84 -0.17
CA ILE A 17 7.46 -27.21 0.80
C ILE A 17 6.58 -26.44 1.79
N GLN A 18 7.00 -26.37 3.04
CA GLN A 18 6.45 -25.45 4.03
C GLN A 18 7.59 -24.64 4.63
N ILE A 19 7.41 -23.32 4.69
CA ILE A 19 8.37 -22.40 5.29
C ILE A 19 7.92 -22.12 6.71
N GLN A 20 8.70 -22.55 7.69
CA GLN A 20 8.50 -22.21 9.10
C GLN A 20 9.48 -21.10 9.49
N LEU A 21 8.95 -19.97 9.95
CA LEU A 21 9.73 -18.83 10.45
C LEU A 21 9.44 -18.62 11.93
N ASN A 22 10.42 -18.11 12.68
CA ASN A 22 10.20 -17.73 14.09
C ASN A 22 9.33 -16.48 14.23
N LYS A 23 9.33 -15.61 13.21
CA LYS A 23 8.50 -14.41 13.11
C LYS A 23 8.31 -14.01 11.65
N LEU A 24 7.31 -13.18 11.37
CA LEU A 24 7.00 -12.68 10.02
C LEU A 24 7.39 -11.22 9.79
N SER A 25 7.93 -10.56 10.81
CA SER A 25 8.28 -9.15 10.74
C SER A 25 9.73 -8.94 11.14
N PHE A 26 10.45 -8.36 10.20
CA PHE A 26 11.87 -8.16 10.26
C PHE A 26 12.19 -6.68 10.08
N VAL A 27 13.39 -6.28 10.44
CA VAL A 27 13.92 -4.95 10.14
C VAL A 27 15.12 -5.06 9.20
N SER A 28 15.50 -3.95 8.56
CA SER A 28 16.75 -3.86 7.80
C SER A 28 17.93 -4.43 8.58
N ASN A 29 18.84 -5.13 7.90
CA ASN A 29 20.00 -5.83 8.50
C ASN A 29 19.68 -6.98 9.45
N GLU A 30 18.43 -7.40 9.59
CA GLU A 30 18.12 -8.60 10.35
C GLU A 30 18.37 -9.88 9.55
N VAL A 31 18.67 -10.98 10.25
CA VAL A 31 18.74 -12.32 9.66
C VAL A 31 17.38 -12.99 9.75
N ILE A 32 16.81 -13.38 8.61
CA ILE A 32 15.66 -14.27 8.55
C ILE A 32 16.15 -15.69 8.81
N GLN A 33 15.67 -16.30 9.89
CA GLN A 33 15.96 -17.68 10.25
C GLN A 33 14.69 -18.52 10.18
N GLY A 34 14.80 -19.71 9.63
CA GLY A 34 13.66 -20.62 9.50
C GLY A 34 14.06 -22.05 9.19
N ILE A 35 13.04 -22.89 9.02
CA ILE A 35 13.15 -24.29 8.63
C ILE A 35 12.27 -24.53 7.41
N LEU A 36 12.82 -25.21 6.41
CA LEU A 36 12.07 -25.70 5.25
C LEU A 36 11.68 -27.15 5.51
N HIS A 37 10.39 -27.41 5.61
CA HIS A 37 9.84 -28.77 5.67
C HIS A 37 9.44 -29.20 4.26
N ILE A 38 10.05 -30.26 3.75
CA ILE A 38 9.86 -30.75 2.38
C ILE A 38 9.23 -32.13 2.43
N ASN A 39 8.09 -32.31 1.79
CA ASN A 39 7.42 -33.60 1.64
C ASN A 39 7.24 -33.90 0.15
N LEU A 40 8.02 -34.81 -0.41
CA LEU A 40 7.85 -35.30 -1.78
C LEU A 40 7.23 -36.68 -1.74
N GLN A 41 6.08 -36.86 -2.41
CA GLN A 41 5.34 -38.12 -2.44
C GLN A 41 5.59 -38.93 -3.72
N GLU A 42 6.25 -38.33 -4.70
CA GLU A 42 6.63 -38.97 -5.97
C GLU A 42 8.02 -38.49 -6.41
N PRO A 43 8.71 -39.20 -7.32
CA PRO A 43 10.00 -38.78 -7.83
C PRO A 43 9.95 -37.41 -8.52
N PHE A 44 10.95 -36.58 -8.27
CA PHE A 44 11.06 -35.22 -8.81
C PHE A 44 12.40 -35.00 -9.50
N GLN A 45 12.39 -34.60 -10.78
CA GLN A 45 13.62 -34.31 -11.51
C GLN A 45 14.07 -32.87 -11.25
N GLY A 46 15.06 -32.73 -10.38
CA GLY A 46 15.59 -31.44 -9.93
C GLY A 46 16.73 -31.63 -8.92
N CYS A 47 17.61 -30.64 -8.80
CA CYS A 47 18.83 -30.79 -8.00
C CYS A 47 19.06 -29.67 -6.98
N PHE A 48 18.44 -28.49 -7.13
CA PHE A 48 18.74 -27.35 -6.27
C PHE A 48 17.52 -26.87 -5.49
N LEU A 49 17.69 -26.77 -4.18
CA LEU A 49 16.81 -26.02 -3.30
C LEU A 49 17.36 -24.61 -3.11
N GLN A 50 16.54 -23.62 -3.37
CA GLN A 50 16.88 -22.22 -3.14
C GLN A 50 15.77 -21.48 -2.39
N ILE A 51 16.15 -20.37 -1.78
CA ILE A 51 15.23 -19.37 -1.23
C ILE A 51 15.37 -18.10 -2.05
N ASN A 52 14.24 -17.50 -2.41
CA ASN A 52 14.16 -16.23 -3.09
C ASN A 52 13.42 -15.22 -2.21
N LEU A 53 14.03 -14.06 -1.97
CA LEU A 53 13.38 -12.91 -1.37
C LEU A 53 13.02 -11.93 -2.48
N SER A 54 11.72 -11.76 -2.71
CA SER A 54 11.20 -10.82 -3.71
C SER A 54 10.53 -9.63 -3.03
N GLY A 55 10.65 -8.44 -3.65
CA GLY A 55 10.03 -7.20 -3.18
C GLY A 55 9.24 -6.53 -4.30
N PHE A 56 7.98 -6.21 -4.00
CA PHE A 56 7.02 -5.68 -4.96
C PHE A 56 6.45 -4.34 -4.47
N GLU A 57 6.31 -3.39 -5.39
CA GLU A 57 5.56 -2.15 -5.21
C GLU A 57 4.40 -2.11 -6.21
N ASP A 58 3.20 -1.88 -5.69
CA ASP A 58 1.97 -1.73 -6.46
C ASP A 58 1.29 -0.43 -6.05
N TYR A 59 0.85 0.38 -7.01
CA TYR A 59 -0.08 1.47 -6.72
C TYR A 59 -1.16 1.58 -7.78
N TYR A 60 -2.30 2.09 -7.35
CA TYR A 60 -3.43 2.46 -8.20
C TYR A 60 -3.99 3.77 -7.64
N CYS A 61 -3.96 4.84 -8.43
CA CYS A 61 -4.45 6.16 -8.05
C CYS A 61 -5.32 6.79 -9.16
N THR A 62 -6.27 7.62 -8.75
CA THR A 62 -7.03 8.47 -9.66
C THR A 62 -6.71 9.94 -9.44
N TYR A 63 -6.72 10.71 -10.51
CA TYR A 63 -6.62 12.16 -10.44
C TYR A 63 -7.47 12.81 -11.53
N GLU A 64 -7.97 13.99 -11.23
CA GLU A 64 -8.76 14.78 -12.17
C GLU A 64 -7.85 15.71 -12.96
N THR A 65 -8.04 15.74 -14.28
CA THR A 65 -7.41 16.70 -15.19
C THR A 65 -8.51 17.53 -15.83
N THR A 66 -8.37 18.86 -15.76
CA THR A 66 -9.26 19.77 -16.48
C THR A 66 -8.63 20.09 -17.84
N GLU A 67 -9.32 19.71 -18.91
CA GLU A 67 -8.93 20.03 -20.29
C GLU A 67 -9.89 21.08 -20.84
N TYR A 68 -9.35 22.14 -21.45
CA TYR A 68 -10.16 23.15 -22.12
C TYR A 68 -10.52 22.68 -23.53
N ASN A 69 -11.81 22.46 -23.79
CA ASN A 69 -12.29 22.09 -25.11
C ASN A 69 -12.48 23.37 -25.95
N GLN A 70 -11.58 23.55 -26.94
CA GLN A 70 -11.59 24.72 -27.81
C GLN A 70 -12.85 24.84 -28.68
N HIS A 71 -13.60 23.76 -28.92
CA HIS A 71 -14.79 23.79 -29.78
C HIS A 71 -16.04 24.19 -29.03
N THR A 72 -16.17 23.76 -27.78
CA THR A 72 -17.33 24.07 -26.93
C THR A 72 -17.09 25.26 -26.01
N GLU A 73 -15.85 25.75 -25.93
CA GLU A 73 -15.40 26.76 -24.97
C GLU A 73 -15.72 26.38 -23.51
N GLN A 74 -15.70 25.08 -23.22
CA GLN A 74 -16.00 24.54 -21.89
C GLN A 74 -14.81 23.76 -21.33
N GLU A 75 -14.65 23.88 -20.02
CA GLU A 75 -13.74 23.03 -19.25
C GLU A 75 -14.38 21.66 -19.03
N GLU A 76 -13.72 20.61 -19.48
CA GLU A 76 -14.12 19.24 -19.23
C GLU A 76 -13.17 18.63 -18.20
N THR A 77 -13.72 18.14 -17.09
CA THR A 77 -12.94 17.42 -16.08
C THR A 77 -12.95 15.93 -16.41
N LYS A 78 -11.77 15.38 -16.69
CA LYS A 78 -11.57 13.96 -16.96
C LYS A 78 -10.89 13.29 -15.78
N THR A 79 -11.42 12.16 -15.34
CA THR A 79 -10.73 11.31 -14.35
C THR A 79 -9.74 10.41 -15.07
N GLN A 80 -8.46 10.55 -14.71
CA GLN A 80 -7.37 9.71 -15.19
C GLN A 80 -7.05 8.64 -14.15
N PHE A 81 -6.71 7.45 -14.62
CA PHE A 81 -6.32 6.31 -13.79
C PHE A 81 -4.84 6.01 -14.02
N LEU A 82 -4.06 5.97 -12.94
CA LEU A 82 -2.66 5.56 -12.97
C LEU A 82 -2.49 4.31 -12.15
N GLU A 83 -1.80 3.36 -12.73
CA GLU A 83 -1.32 2.18 -12.04
C GLU A 83 0.18 2.03 -12.28
N GLY A 84 0.87 1.47 -11.31
CA GLY A 84 2.26 1.11 -11.46
C GLY A 84 2.61 -0.10 -10.64
N HIS A 85 3.47 -0.93 -11.23
CA HIS A 85 4.01 -2.13 -10.64
C HIS A 85 5.54 -2.10 -10.76
N SER A 86 6.26 -2.43 -9.70
CA SER A 86 7.71 -2.63 -9.73
C SER A 86 8.12 -3.83 -8.90
N ASN A 87 8.90 -4.73 -9.50
CA ASN A 87 9.64 -5.76 -8.79
C ASN A 87 11.07 -5.24 -8.53
N PHE A 88 11.25 -4.55 -7.41
CA PHE A 88 12.49 -3.84 -7.10
C PHE A 88 13.54 -4.73 -6.41
N LEU A 89 13.17 -5.93 -5.98
CA LEU A 89 14.07 -6.87 -5.30
C LEU A 89 13.79 -8.28 -5.77
N ASN A 90 14.83 -8.98 -6.20
CA ASN A 90 14.78 -10.41 -6.52
C ASN A 90 16.12 -11.05 -6.11
N TYR A 91 16.23 -11.47 -4.85
CA TYR A 91 17.46 -12.01 -4.28
C TYR A 91 17.33 -13.51 -4.00
N SER A 92 18.09 -14.32 -4.71
CA SER A 92 18.11 -15.77 -4.55
C SER A 92 19.36 -16.26 -3.80
N MET A 93 19.15 -17.17 -2.86
CA MET A 93 20.19 -17.83 -2.06
C MET A 93 20.06 -19.35 -2.19
N PRO A 94 21.14 -20.06 -2.55
CA PRO A 94 21.17 -21.52 -2.56
C PRO A 94 21.08 -22.07 -1.13
N VAL A 95 20.31 -23.15 -0.91
CA VAL A 95 20.18 -23.79 0.41
C VAL A 95 20.75 -25.20 0.41
N TYR A 96 20.41 -26.00 -0.60
CA TYR A 96 20.86 -27.40 -0.68
C TYR A 96 21.01 -27.89 -2.13
N ASP A 97 22.00 -28.75 -2.35
CA ASP A 97 22.21 -29.49 -3.61
C ASP A 97 21.91 -30.98 -3.39
N PHE A 98 20.78 -31.46 -3.90
CA PHE A 98 20.37 -32.85 -3.80
C PHE A 98 21.29 -33.80 -4.57
N SER A 99 21.97 -33.30 -5.62
CA SER A 99 22.92 -34.09 -6.40
C SER A 99 24.29 -34.21 -5.75
N GLN A 100 24.53 -33.52 -4.62
CA GLN A 100 25.80 -33.52 -3.90
C GLN A 100 26.99 -33.16 -4.81
N GLY A 101 26.79 -32.21 -5.73
CA GLY A 101 27.82 -31.78 -6.67
C GLY A 101 28.05 -32.71 -7.86
N ALA A 102 27.21 -33.74 -8.08
CA ALA A 102 27.36 -34.66 -9.21
C ALA A 102 27.06 -34.03 -10.59
N GLU A 103 26.70 -32.74 -10.66
CA GLU A 103 26.40 -31.97 -11.88
C GLU A 103 25.38 -32.62 -12.83
N ASN A 104 24.59 -33.57 -12.34
CA ASN A 104 23.67 -34.34 -13.15
C ASN A 104 22.35 -33.58 -13.35
N GLN A 105 22.14 -33.02 -14.54
CA GLN A 105 20.87 -32.37 -14.92
C GLN A 105 19.68 -33.34 -14.95
N GLY A 106 19.92 -34.64 -14.98
CA GLY A 106 18.92 -35.70 -14.88
C GLY A 106 18.72 -36.22 -13.45
N PHE A 107 19.22 -35.52 -12.42
CA PHE A 107 19.09 -36.00 -11.04
C PHE A 107 17.61 -36.07 -10.62
N VAL A 108 17.22 -37.22 -10.09
CA VAL A 108 15.85 -37.49 -9.61
C VAL A 108 15.87 -37.63 -8.10
N ILE A 109 15.24 -36.70 -7.40
CA ILE A 109 14.96 -36.78 -5.97
C ILE A 109 13.88 -37.85 -5.78
N GLN A 110 14.18 -38.87 -4.98
CA GLN A 110 13.21 -39.89 -4.61
C GLN A 110 12.22 -39.34 -3.57
N PRO A 111 11.01 -39.92 -3.43
CA PRO A 111 10.06 -39.53 -2.38
C PRO A 111 10.73 -39.45 -1.01
N CYS A 112 10.54 -38.35 -0.29
CA CYS A 112 11.27 -38.07 0.94
C CYS A 112 10.55 -37.05 1.83
N GLN A 113 10.88 -37.08 3.13
CA GLN A 113 10.51 -36.06 4.11
C GLN A 113 11.79 -35.45 4.69
N LEU A 114 11.99 -34.15 4.52
CA LEU A 114 13.22 -33.45 4.92
C LEU A 114 12.90 -32.20 5.74
N SER A 115 13.82 -31.83 6.62
CA SER A 115 13.82 -30.53 7.29
C SER A 115 15.19 -29.88 7.15
N ILE A 116 15.23 -28.68 6.56
CA ILE A 116 16.49 -27.99 6.26
C ILE A 116 16.44 -26.59 6.86
N PRO A 117 17.29 -26.26 7.86
CA PRO A 117 17.35 -24.93 8.42
C PRO A 117 17.98 -23.96 7.41
N PHE A 118 17.58 -22.71 7.46
CA PHE A 118 18.18 -21.66 6.65
C PHE A 118 18.34 -20.34 7.39
N GLN A 119 19.27 -19.53 6.88
CA GLN A 119 19.51 -18.16 7.34
C GLN A 119 19.71 -17.25 6.12
N LEU A 120 18.99 -16.14 6.06
CA LEU A 120 19.04 -15.16 4.97
C LEU A 120 19.22 -13.75 5.56
N GLN A 121 20.32 -13.06 5.20
CA GLN A 121 20.60 -11.71 5.67
C GLN A 121 19.80 -10.67 4.86
N ILE A 122 19.00 -9.83 5.52
CA ILE A 122 18.29 -8.72 4.87
C ILE A 122 19.27 -7.58 4.60
N ALA A 123 19.18 -6.96 3.41
CA ALA A 123 19.97 -5.80 3.06
C ALA A 123 19.54 -4.53 3.84
N GLN A 124 20.51 -3.64 4.11
CA GLN A 124 20.30 -2.46 4.95
C GLN A 124 19.23 -1.49 4.43
N GLN A 125 19.13 -1.33 3.11
CA GLN A 125 18.40 -0.23 2.48
C GLN A 125 17.08 -0.66 1.83
N LEU A 126 16.52 -1.81 2.23
CA LEU A 126 15.20 -2.19 1.75
C LEU A 126 14.12 -1.23 2.30
N PRO A 127 13.17 -0.79 1.45
CA PRO A 127 12.08 0.07 1.89
C PRO A 127 11.14 -0.62 2.89
N SER A 128 10.47 0.16 3.73
CA SER A 128 9.51 -0.42 4.68
C SER A 128 8.30 -0.96 3.94
N SER A 129 7.86 -2.16 4.31
CA SER A 129 6.55 -2.69 3.92
C SER A 129 5.46 -1.72 4.35
N LEU A 130 4.53 -1.46 3.44
CA LEU A 130 3.41 -0.56 3.68
C LEU A 130 2.19 -1.04 2.90
N GLU A 131 1.02 -0.76 3.43
CA GLU A 131 -0.26 -0.98 2.75
C GLU A 131 -1.15 0.21 3.08
N TYR A 132 -1.60 0.89 2.04
CA TYR A 132 -2.46 2.05 2.16
C TYR A 132 -3.66 1.85 1.25
N PHE A 133 -4.86 2.02 1.81
CA PHE A 133 -6.12 1.91 1.08
C PHE A 133 -7.02 3.06 1.51
N SER A 134 -7.21 4.04 0.63
CA SER A 134 -8.17 5.13 0.85
C SER A 134 -9.53 4.77 0.25
N ASN A 135 -9.53 4.19 -0.94
CA ASN A 135 -10.68 3.69 -1.67
C ASN A 135 -10.17 2.72 -2.78
N ASP A 136 -11.08 2.10 -3.51
CA ASP A 136 -10.74 1.16 -4.58
C ASP A 136 -9.81 1.75 -5.64
N HIS A 137 -9.88 3.07 -5.79
CA HIS A 137 -9.13 3.83 -6.77
C HIS A 137 -7.87 4.51 -6.26
N ASN A 138 -7.58 4.46 -4.95
CA ASN A 138 -6.45 5.13 -4.33
C ASN A 138 -5.87 4.22 -3.25
N LYS A 139 -5.01 3.32 -3.71
CA LYS A 139 -4.37 2.30 -2.88
C LYS A 139 -2.95 2.05 -3.35
N CYS A 140 -2.08 1.67 -2.42
CA CYS A 140 -0.75 1.22 -2.74
C CYS A 140 -0.24 0.21 -1.73
N SER A 141 0.72 -0.61 -2.16
CA SER A 141 1.35 -1.58 -1.28
C SER A 141 2.81 -1.84 -1.64
N LEU A 142 3.62 -2.01 -0.61
CA LEU A 142 5.00 -2.45 -0.70
C LEU A 142 5.12 -3.74 0.11
N LYS A 143 5.38 -4.86 -0.57
CA LYS A 143 5.26 -6.21 -0.02
C LYS A 143 6.52 -7.03 -0.29
N TYR A 144 6.85 -7.93 0.64
CA TYR A 144 7.92 -8.90 0.47
C TYR A 144 7.38 -10.33 0.50
N LEU A 145 7.93 -11.16 -0.39
CA LEU A 145 7.60 -12.57 -0.50
C LEU A 145 8.87 -13.40 -0.38
N LEU A 146 8.88 -14.30 0.60
CA LEU A 146 9.93 -15.29 0.77
C LEU A 146 9.47 -16.60 0.12
N THR A 147 10.13 -17.02 -0.95
CA THR A 147 9.77 -18.22 -1.72
C THR A 147 10.87 -19.26 -1.60
N ALA A 148 10.55 -20.45 -1.11
CA ALA A 148 11.42 -21.62 -1.19
C ALA A 148 11.02 -22.46 -2.39
N GLN A 149 11.98 -22.94 -3.17
CA GLN A 149 11.69 -23.77 -4.33
C GLN A 149 12.78 -24.79 -4.64
N ILE A 150 12.36 -25.99 -5.05
CA ILE A 150 13.22 -26.97 -5.69
C ILE A 150 13.09 -26.78 -7.20
N LEU A 151 14.19 -26.39 -7.85
CA LEU A 151 14.21 -26.13 -9.29
C LEU A 151 14.02 -27.44 -10.08
N SER A 152 13.02 -27.46 -10.96
CA SER A 152 12.83 -28.55 -11.92
C SER A 152 13.87 -28.43 -13.03
N THR A 153 14.45 -29.55 -13.43
CA THR A 153 15.26 -29.65 -14.65
C THR A 153 14.43 -30.13 -15.85
N ASP A 154 13.21 -30.65 -15.60
CA ASP A 154 12.24 -30.97 -16.65
C ASP A 154 11.37 -29.73 -16.96
N PRO A 155 11.40 -29.20 -18.20
CA PRO A 155 10.62 -28.02 -18.59
C PRO A 155 9.10 -28.24 -18.51
N ASN A 156 8.63 -29.48 -18.48
CA ASN A 156 7.21 -29.82 -18.41
C ASN A 156 6.70 -30.00 -16.98
N VAL A 157 7.57 -29.86 -15.98
CA VAL A 157 7.24 -30.01 -14.57
C VAL A 157 7.44 -28.68 -13.86
N ARG A 158 6.49 -28.32 -13.00
CA ARG A 158 6.60 -27.10 -12.20
C ARG A 158 7.62 -27.29 -11.07
N PRO A 159 8.39 -26.24 -10.70
CA PRO A 159 9.13 -26.25 -9.45
C PRO A 159 8.22 -26.58 -8.27
N VAL A 160 8.70 -27.41 -7.34
CA VAL A 160 8.02 -27.59 -6.06
C VAL A 160 8.35 -26.36 -5.22
N SER A 161 7.35 -25.54 -4.91
CA SER A 161 7.58 -24.26 -4.24
C SER A 161 6.57 -23.95 -3.14
N ALA A 162 6.98 -23.06 -2.25
CA ALA A 162 6.12 -22.45 -1.24
C ALA A 162 6.54 -21.00 -1.04
N SER A 163 5.58 -20.16 -0.68
CA SER A 163 5.82 -18.73 -0.47
C SER A 163 5.20 -18.28 0.85
N GLN A 164 5.87 -17.36 1.52
CA GLN A 164 5.46 -16.76 2.78
C GLN A 164 5.60 -15.23 2.66
N LYS A 165 4.49 -14.50 2.86
CA LYS A 165 4.54 -13.04 2.97
C LYS A 165 5.24 -12.66 4.28
N ILE A 166 6.18 -11.73 4.19
CA ILE A 166 6.87 -11.15 5.35
C ILE A 166 6.81 -9.62 5.30
N THR A 167 7.01 -8.98 6.45
CA THR A 167 7.12 -7.52 6.58
C THR A 167 8.56 -7.16 6.88
N ILE A 168 9.09 -6.16 6.19
CA ILE A 168 10.42 -5.59 6.47
C ILE A 168 10.26 -4.12 6.82
N GLY A 169 10.79 -3.68 7.96
CA GLY A 169 10.84 -2.28 8.38
C GLY A 169 12.20 -1.66 8.08
N GLN A 170 12.21 -0.54 7.36
CA GLN A 170 13.42 0.22 7.05
C GLN A 170 13.93 0.96 8.29
N ILE A 171 15.20 0.78 8.64
CA ILE A 171 15.86 1.58 9.67
C ILE A 171 16.57 2.76 9.01
N HIS A 172 16.05 3.97 9.18
CA HIS A 172 16.73 5.18 8.73
C HIS A 172 17.83 5.56 9.73
N GLN A 173 19.08 5.52 9.28
CA GLN A 173 20.22 6.00 10.06
C GLN A 173 20.29 7.52 10.01
N VAL A 174 20.11 8.17 11.15
CA VAL A 174 20.07 9.63 11.27
C VAL A 174 21.33 10.24 11.89
N GLN A 175 22.40 9.46 12.06
CA GLN A 175 23.63 9.89 12.74
C GLN A 175 24.27 11.14 12.12
N ASN A 176 24.05 11.36 10.82
CA ASN A 176 24.62 12.49 10.08
C ASN A 176 23.65 13.67 9.92
N LEU A 177 22.44 13.61 10.49
CA LEU A 177 21.46 14.68 10.37
C LEU A 177 21.47 15.55 11.62
N PRO A 178 21.69 16.87 11.50
CA PRO A 178 21.67 17.74 12.66
C PRO A 178 20.26 17.80 13.25
N ASN A 179 20.19 17.75 14.58
CA ASN A 179 18.95 17.97 15.32
C ASN A 179 18.51 19.44 15.32
N LEU A 180 19.48 20.36 15.18
CA LEU A 180 19.25 21.79 15.04
C LEU A 180 19.08 22.14 13.56
N ILE A 181 17.95 22.74 13.21
CA ILE A 181 17.67 23.23 11.86
C ILE A 181 17.31 24.70 11.94
N THR A 182 18.04 25.51 11.20
CA THR A 182 17.74 26.93 11.01
C THR A 182 17.18 27.16 9.61
N SER A 183 16.20 28.03 9.47
CA SER A 183 15.78 28.52 8.16
C SER A 183 15.26 29.94 8.23
N LYS A 184 15.05 30.53 7.05
CA LYS A 184 14.44 31.84 6.91
C LYS A 184 13.20 31.77 6.04
N GLN A 185 12.21 32.59 6.33
CA GLN A 185 11.02 32.75 5.50
C GLN A 185 10.77 34.23 5.25
N THR A 186 10.38 34.57 4.02
CA THR A 186 10.05 35.93 3.59
C THR A 186 8.61 35.96 3.05
N PRO A 187 7.57 35.96 3.91
CA PRO A 187 6.18 35.89 3.46
C PRO A 187 5.80 37.10 2.60
N VAL A 188 5.40 36.96 1.34
CA VAL A 188 5.13 38.13 0.49
C VAL A 188 3.74 38.71 0.79
N PHE A 189 3.69 40.03 0.98
CA PHE A 189 2.51 40.80 1.35
C PHE A 189 2.25 41.85 0.26
N CYS A 190 1.41 41.50 -0.72
CA CYS A 190 1.19 42.31 -1.94
C CYS A 190 2.48 42.47 -2.80
N CYS A 191 2.34 42.71 -4.11
CA CYS A 191 3.45 42.71 -5.06
C CYS A 191 4.50 43.82 -4.82
N CYS A 192 4.20 44.84 -4.02
CA CYS A 192 5.03 46.05 -3.89
C CYS A 192 5.73 46.24 -2.53
N PHE A 193 5.46 45.43 -1.50
CA PHE A 193 6.00 45.65 -0.15
C PHE A 193 6.83 44.48 0.36
N LYS A 194 8.05 44.79 0.82
CA LYS A 194 8.89 43.83 1.54
C LYS A 194 8.37 43.69 2.97
N SER A 195 7.90 42.51 3.32
CA SER A 195 7.37 42.18 4.65
C SER A 195 8.46 41.92 5.70
N GLY A 196 9.69 41.68 5.27
CA GLY A 196 10.81 41.30 6.13
C GLY A 196 11.05 39.79 6.19
N GLU A 197 11.89 39.37 7.13
CA GLU A 197 12.29 37.97 7.34
C GLU A 197 11.79 37.44 8.68
N ILE A 198 11.33 36.19 8.69
CA ILE A 198 11.10 35.38 9.89
C ILE A 198 12.24 34.36 9.96
N ASN A 199 13.04 34.42 11.02
CA ASN A 199 14.14 33.48 11.24
C ASN A 199 13.68 32.38 12.20
N TYR A 200 13.85 31.12 11.79
CA TYR A 200 13.52 29.94 12.58
C TYR A 200 14.80 29.23 13.02
N SER A 201 14.81 28.75 14.26
CA SER A 201 15.82 27.85 14.81
C SER A 201 15.10 26.78 15.63
N THR A 202 15.05 25.56 15.10
CA THR A 202 14.29 24.45 15.67
C THR A 202 15.25 23.34 16.07
N LEU A 203 15.25 22.98 17.35
CA LEU A 203 16.04 21.89 17.91
C LEU A 203 15.12 20.74 18.31
N LEU A 204 15.47 19.52 17.89
CA LEU A 204 14.75 18.30 18.25
C LEU A 204 15.59 17.43 19.19
N ASN A 205 14.93 16.60 19.99
CA ASN A 205 15.61 15.52 20.72
C ASN A 205 16.18 14.44 19.79
N SER A 206 15.51 14.14 18.68
CA SER A 206 15.95 13.14 17.68
C SER A 206 15.41 13.47 16.29
N ARG A 207 15.91 12.77 15.28
CA ARG A 207 15.38 12.75 13.90
C ARG A 207 14.66 11.45 13.57
N SER A 208 14.79 10.46 14.45
CA SER A 208 14.24 9.11 14.29
C SER A 208 13.41 8.79 15.54
N PHE A 209 12.18 8.37 15.29
CA PHE A 209 11.19 8.07 16.30
C PHE A 209 10.53 6.74 15.97
N VAL A 210 9.97 6.09 16.96
CA VAL A 210 9.05 4.96 16.79
C VAL A 210 7.63 5.39 17.16
N SER A 211 6.64 4.55 16.81
CA SER A 211 5.26 4.76 17.22
C SER A 211 5.12 4.96 18.74
N ASN A 212 4.27 5.90 19.16
CA ASN A 212 4.07 6.36 20.56
C ASN A 212 5.18 7.21 21.18
N ASP A 213 6.30 7.46 20.50
CA ASP A 213 7.32 8.36 21.01
C ASP A 213 6.82 9.80 21.15
N ASN A 214 7.51 10.55 22.02
CA ASN A 214 7.33 11.99 22.13
C ASN A 214 8.44 12.72 21.36
N VAL A 215 8.03 13.56 20.42
CA VAL A 215 8.92 14.49 19.73
C VAL A 215 8.98 15.76 20.57
N ASN A 216 10.13 16.02 21.18
CA ASN A 216 10.38 17.24 21.95
C ASN A 216 11.03 18.26 21.01
N ILE A 217 10.44 19.44 20.93
CA ILE A 217 10.82 20.47 19.95
C ILE A 217 11.03 21.77 20.72
N VAL A 218 12.25 22.31 20.65
CA VAL A 218 12.56 23.67 21.11
C VAL A 218 12.59 24.57 19.89
N ILE A 219 11.67 25.53 19.85
CA ILE A 219 11.46 26.42 18.71
C ILE A 219 11.85 27.83 19.14
N ASN A 220 12.82 28.41 18.44
CA ASN A 220 13.21 29.81 18.58
C ASN A 220 12.85 30.54 17.28
N ILE A 221 12.05 31.59 17.37
CA ILE A 221 11.61 32.38 16.22
C ILE A 221 11.94 33.84 16.47
N ASP A 222 12.61 34.46 15.51
CA ASP A 222 12.96 35.87 15.54
C ASP A 222 12.18 36.62 14.44
N LEU A 223 11.36 37.57 14.89
CA LEU A 223 10.50 38.47 14.11
C LEU A 223 11.00 39.92 14.13
N ASP A 224 12.23 40.18 14.57
CA ASP A 224 12.79 41.53 14.64
C ASP A 224 12.80 42.23 13.26
N GLN A 225 13.00 41.45 12.20
CA GLN A 225 13.02 41.96 10.82
C GLN A 225 11.64 41.91 10.13
N TYR A 226 10.64 41.24 10.72
CA TYR A 226 9.33 41.03 10.11
C TYR A 226 8.35 42.15 10.48
N GLN A 227 7.82 42.90 9.52
CA GLN A 227 7.09 44.14 9.81
C GLN A 227 5.66 43.94 10.34
N LYS A 228 5.06 42.76 10.11
CA LYS A 228 3.66 42.49 10.44
C LYS A 228 3.52 41.71 11.74
N THR A 229 2.35 41.82 12.35
CA THR A 229 2.00 41.04 13.54
C THR A 229 1.76 39.59 13.15
N VAL A 230 2.43 38.68 13.85
CA VAL A 230 2.16 37.25 13.80
C VAL A 230 1.36 36.92 15.06
N ASN A 231 0.15 36.37 14.91
CA ASN A 231 -0.72 36.07 16.06
C ASN A 231 -0.33 34.77 16.75
N ASN A 232 0.02 33.77 15.95
CA ASN A 232 0.44 32.46 16.44
C ASN A 232 1.24 31.72 15.37
N PHE A 233 1.88 30.62 15.79
CA PHE A 233 2.47 29.63 14.90
C PHE A 233 1.74 28.30 15.06
N SER A 234 1.38 27.69 13.93
CA SER A 234 0.88 26.32 13.92
C SER A 234 2.04 25.37 13.67
N VAL A 235 2.25 24.43 14.60
CA VAL A 235 3.24 23.36 14.44
C VAL A 235 2.51 22.07 14.16
N LYS A 236 2.82 21.44 13.02
CA LYS A 236 2.11 20.26 12.51
C LYS A 236 3.07 19.11 12.28
N LEU A 237 2.74 17.93 12.77
CA LEU A 237 3.33 16.68 12.27
C LEU A 237 2.55 16.22 11.05
N ILE A 238 3.22 16.10 9.89
CA ILE A 238 2.61 15.75 8.61
C ILE A 238 3.25 14.48 8.06
N GLY A 239 2.42 13.48 7.74
CA GLY A 239 2.79 12.32 6.95
C GLY A 239 2.41 12.52 5.49
N LYS A 240 3.37 12.38 4.58
CA LYS A 240 3.19 12.55 3.13
C LYS A 240 3.50 11.24 2.41
N LEU A 241 2.47 10.63 1.85
CA LEU A 241 2.54 9.48 0.97
C LEU A 241 2.62 9.96 -0.47
N SER A 242 3.70 9.62 -1.18
CA SER A 242 3.83 9.84 -2.62
C SER A 242 3.65 8.51 -3.35
N MET A 243 2.85 8.51 -4.41
CA MET A 243 2.62 7.37 -5.30
C MET A 243 2.93 7.79 -6.74
N GLY A 244 3.92 7.14 -7.35
CA GLY A 244 4.48 7.54 -8.64
C GLY A 244 5.06 8.95 -8.63
N SER A 245 5.10 9.59 -9.79
CA SER A 245 5.77 10.88 -9.97
C SER A 245 4.94 12.10 -9.57
N PHE A 246 3.62 11.95 -9.36
CA PHE A 246 2.71 13.10 -9.34
C PHE A 246 1.72 13.11 -8.17
N HIS A 247 1.39 11.97 -7.58
CA HIS A 247 0.30 11.90 -6.62
C HIS A 247 0.81 11.95 -5.18
N VAL A 248 0.37 12.96 -4.43
CA VAL A 248 0.78 13.21 -3.05
C VAL A 248 -0.46 13.26 -2.16
N ILE A 249 -0.57 12.30 -1.24
CA ILE A 249 -1.62 12.27 -0.24
C ILE A 249 -1.05 12.69 1.11
N LYS A 250 -1.73 13.62 1.77
CA LYS A 250 -1.49 13.94 3.19
C LYS A 250 -2.21 12.88 4.02
N GLN A 251 -1.46 11.94 4.58
CA GLN A 251 -2.04 10.83 5.33
C GLN A 251 -2.39 11.22 6.76
N PHE A 252 -1.55 12.05 7.38
CA PHE A 252 -1.68 12.38 8.80
C PHE A 252 -1.36 13.84 9.07
N LYS A 253 -2.11 14.45 9.99
CA LYS A 253 -1.88 15.80 10.48
C LYS A 253 -2.26 15.87 11.96
N LYS A 254 -1.30 16.25 12.79
CA LYS A 254 -1.54 16.63 14.20
C LYS A 254 -0.93 18.00 14.45
N SER A 255 -1.71 18.92 15.01
CA SER A 255 -1.30 20.30 15.21
C SER A 255 -1.28 20.70 16.68
N THR A 256 -0.33 21.58 17.01
CA THR A 256 -0.37 22.43 18.20
C THR A 256 -0.19 23.89 17.78
N GLN A 257 -0.55 24.82 18.66
CA GLN A 257 -0.42 26.26 18.41
C GLN A 257 0.50 26.88 19.46
N ILE A 258 1.32 27.83 19.02
CA ILE A 258 2.17 28.66 19.87
C ILE A 258 1.68 30.09 19.68
N TYR A 259 1.04 30.66 20.70
CA TYR A 259 0.61 32.06 20.67
C TYR A 259 1.82 32.97 20.92
N THR A 260 1.86 34.10 20.23
CA THR A 260 2.93 35.08 20.42
C THR A 260 2.39 36.50 20.47
N ASN A 261 2.95 37.27 21.41
CA ASN A 261 2.71 38.70 21.55
C ASN A 261 4.04 39.48 21.44
N ILE A 262 5.15 38.78 21.17
CA ILE A 262 6.51 39.29 21.30
C ILE A 262 7.33 39.02 20.02
N ARG A 263 8.35 39.85 19.80
CA ARG A 263 9.21 39.77 18.60
C ARG A 263 10.11 38.54 18.56
N ARG A 264 10.45 37.98 19.73
CA ARG A 264 11.28 36.79 19.83
C ARG A 264 10.53 35.73 20.62
N VAL A 265 10.24 34.61 19.99
CA VAL A 265 9.54 33.47 20.59
C VAL A 265 10.57 32.40 20.92
N SER A 266 10.54 31.89 22.15
CA SER A 266 11.27 30.69 22.55
C SER A 266 10.32 29.79 23.30
N GLN A 267 9.98 28.64 22.71
CA GLN A 267 8.97 27.74 23.24
C GLN A 267 9.43 26.28 23.09
N GLU A 268 9.24 25.51 24.15
CA GLU A 268 9.32 24.05 24.09
C GLU A 268 7.91 23.47 23.92
N ILE A 269 7.77 22.54 22.98
CA ILE A 269 6.54 21.80 22.74
C ILE A 269 6.83 20.31 22.61
N GLN A 270 5.80 19.50 22.88
CA GLN A 270 5.86 18.06 22.74
C GLN A 270 4.74 17.57 21.81
N ILE A 271 5.09 16.73 20.84
CA ILE A 271 4.13 16.08 19.95
C ILE A 271 4.30 14.57 20.06
N LYS A 272 3.27 13.88 20.55
CA LYS A 272 3.24 12.41 20.59
C LYS A 272 2.94 11.82 19.21
N ILE A 273 3.80 10.92 18.74
CA ILE A 273 3.63 10.09 17.53
C ILE A 273 2.48 9.10 17.74
N PRO A 274 1.45 9.05 16.88
CA PRO A 274 0.40 8.04 16.96
C PRO A 274 0.92 6.61 16.81
N SER A 275 0.18 5.64 17.36
CA SER A 275 0.53 4.22 17.28
C SER A 275 0.36 3.62 15.88
N ASN A 276 -0.58 4.14 15.09
CA ASN A 276 -1.04 3.59 13.81
C ASN A 276 -0.42 4.27 12.57
N LEU A 277 0.72 4.93 12.72
CA LEU A 277 1.42 5.53 11.58
C LEU A 277 2.13 4.46 10.73
N LEU A 278 2.14 4.68 9.41
CA LEU A 278 3.00 3.92 8.51
C LEU A 278 4.47 4.23 8.79
N LEU A 279 5.35 3.26 8.58
CA LEU A 279 6.78 3.51 8.70
C LEU A 279 7.29 4.42 7.57
N SER A 280 8.35 5.17 7.86
CA SER A 280 9.09 5.87 6.81
C SER A 280 9.62 4.87 5.79
N SER A 281 9.38 5.16 4.51
CA SER A 281 9.71 4.25 3.42
C SER A 281 10.19 5.02 2.20
N LYS A 282 11.26 4.53 1.56
CA LYS A 282 11.81 5.08 0.31
C LYS A 282 11.82 4.01 -0.78
N GLY A 283 10.64 3.68 -1.30
CA GLY A 283 10.48 2.85 -2.48
C GLY A 283 10.77 3.62 -3.77
N GLN A 284 10.73 2.90 -4.89
CA GLN A 284 10.93 3.47 -6.23
C GLN A 284 9.71 4.25 -6.71
N LEU A 285 8.52 3.70 -6.51
CA LEU A 285 7.22 4.28 -6.86
C LEU A 285 6.51 4.82 -5.64
N ILE A 286 6.71 4.22 -4.46
CA ILE A 286 5.99 4.58 -3.24
C ILE A 286 6.95 5.15 -2.20
N GLN A 287 6.64 6.33 -1.66
CA GLN A 287 7.44 6.96 -0.61
C GLN A 287 6.57 7.46 0.53
N MET A 288 6.98 7.18 1.76
CA MET A 288 6.33 7.71 2.97
C MET A 288 7.31 8.57 3.75
N ASN A 289 7.06 9.89 3.75
CA ASN A 289 7.92 10.88 4.38
C ASN A 289 7.18 11.63 5.48
N TYR A 290 7.87 11.96 6.57
CA TYR A 290 7.31 12.74 7.67
C TYR A 290 8.05 14.06 7.87
N TYR A 291 7.29 15.09 8.21
CA TYR A 291 7.81 16.44 8.45
C TYR A 291 7.11 17.06 9.65
N LEU A 292 7.87 17.79 10.46
CA LEU A 292 7.31 18.86 11.28
C LEU A 292 7.24 20.12 10.40
N GLU A 293 6.07 20.74 10.35
CA GLU A 293 5.80 21.94 9.56
C GLU A 293 5.38 23.07 10.51
N ILE A 294 6.14 24.16 10.50
CA ILE A 294 5.87 25.37 11.29
C ILE A 294 5.36 26.46 10.34
N LEU A 295 4.14 26.94 10.61
CA LEU A 295 3.42 27.90 9.79
C LEU A 295 3.04 29.13 10.62
N PRO A 296 3.43 30.36 10.23
CA PRO A 296 2.97 31.57 10.89
C PRO A 296 1.53 31.91 10.49
N HIS A 297 0.73 32.37 11.46
CA HIS A 297 -0.58 32.99 11.22
C HIS A 297 -0.42 34.50 11.33
N ILE A 298 -0.38 35.17 10.18
CA ILE A 298 -0.09 36.61 10.09
C ILE A 298 -1.40 37.38 10.01
N ASP A 299 -1.55 38.39 10.85
CA ASP A 299 -2.70 39.29 10.79
C ASP A 299 -2.53 40.27 9.62
N SER A 300 -3.42 40.17 8.64
CA SER A 300 -3.31 40.88 7.38
C SER A 300 -4.67 41.03 6.73
N CYS A 301 -4.97 42.24 6.27
CA CYS A 301 -6.12 42.48 5.39
C CYS A 301 -5.90 41.99 3.93
N TRP A 302 -4.66 41.60 3.57
CA TRP A 302 -4.30 41.11 2.24
C TRP A 302 -3.90 39.63 2.27
N SER A 303 -4.10 38.90 1.17
CA SER A 303 -3.65 37.51 1.02
C SER A 303 -2.14 37.40 1.22
N VAL A 304 -1.71 36.78 2.32
CA VAL A 304 -0.30 36.49 2.59
C VAL A 304 0.06 35.16 1.98
N THR A 305 1.05 35.16 1.10
CA THR A 305 1.57 33.92 0.54
C THR A 305 2.57 33.30 1.51
N THR A 306 2.15 32.26 2.22
CA THR A 306 3.04 31.41 3.02
C THR A 306 3.57 30.27 2.16
N ASN A 307 4.24 30.60 1.05
CA ASN A 307 4.54 29.61 0.01
C ASN A 307 5.56 28.55 0.45
N LEU A 308 6.30 28.78 1.54
CA LEU A 308 7.33 27.89 2.04
C LEU A 308 7.29 27.84 3.58
N PRO A 309 6.60 26.86 4.19
CA PRO A 309 6.68 26.67 5.63
C PRO A 309 8.08 26.19 6.04
N HIS A 310 8.46 26.46 7.29
CA HIS A 310 9.66 25.85 7.86
C HIS A 310 9.39 24.36 8.07
N LYS A 311 10.15 23.50 7.37
CA LYS A 311 9.98 22.04 7.40
C LYS A 311 11.21 21.37 7.99
N VAL A 312 10.95 20.42 8.86
CA VAL A 312 11.96 19.61 9.55
C VAL A 312 11.59 18.14 9.32
N GLN A 313 12.33 17.46 8.43
CA GLN A 313 12.08 16.05 8.13
C GLN A 313 12.33 15.16 9.35
N ILE A 314 11.49 14.17 9.62
CA ILE A 314 11.73 13.15 10.64
C ILE A 314 11.46 11.76 10.05
N TYR A 315 11.92 10.72 10.72
CA TYR A 315 11.71 9.33 10.32
C TYR A 315 10.95 8.56 11.38
N ILE A 316 9.96 7.78 10.94
CA ILE A 316 9.24 6.83 11.78
C ILE A 316 9.80 5.43 11.48
N ASN A 317 10.64 4.94 12.38
CA ASN A 317 11.32 3.66 12.29
C ASN A 317 10.48 2.54 12.95
N PRO A 318 10.73 1.27 12.60
CA PRO A 318 10.13 0.14 13.30
C PRO A 318 10.56 0.13 14.78
N ASN A 319 9.63 -0.19 15.67
CA ASN A 319 9.95 -0.43 17.07
C ASN A 319 10.55 -1.84 17.20
N SER A 320 11.79 -1.96 17.66
CA SER A 320 12.47 -3.25 17.82
C SER A 320 11.76 -4.19 18.80
N ASN A 321 10.94 -3.64 19.71
CA ASN A 321 10.25 -4.39 20.75
C ASN A 321 8.80 -4.78 20.37
N ILE A 322 8.26 -4.26 19.26
CA ILE A 322 6.87 -4.55 18.86
C ILE A 322 6.89 -5.63 17.78
N HIS A 323 6.42 -6.82 18.14
CA HIS A 323 5.92 -7.77 17.15
C HIS A 323 4.77 -7.10 16.40
N PHE A 324 4.86 -6.98 15.07
CA PHE A 324 3.76 -6.39 14.29
C PHE A 324 2.51 -7.24 14.48
N GLN A 325 1.57 -6.72 15.27
CA GLN A 325 0.28 -7.33 15.52
C GLN A 325 -0.54 -7.19 14.23
N GLY A 326 -0.70 -8.28 13.49
CA GLY A 326 -1.52 -8.28 12.27
C GLY A 326 -1.17 -9.37 11.26
N MET A 327 0.04 -9.93 11.31
CA MET A 327 0.37 -11.11 10.51
C MET A 327 0.44 -12.33 11.43
N GLN A 328 -0.70 -12.97 11.64
CA GLN A 328 -0.66 -14.38 12.03
C GLN A 328 -0.15 -15.15 10.81
N GLN A 329 0.79 -16.05 11.04
CA GLN A 329 1.10 -17.04 10.02
C GLN A 329 -0.22 -17.75 9.73
N ASP A 330 -0.68 -17.71 8.46
CA ASP A 330 -1.79 -18.56 8.01
C ASP A 330 -1.53 -19.94 8.61
N GLN A 331 -2.50 -20.45 9.37
CA GLN A 331 -2.23 -21.55 10.31
C GLN A 331 -1.32 -22.56 9.64
N PRO A 332 -0.12 -22.82 10.22
CA PRO A 332 0.88 -23.65 9.57
C PRO A 332 0.16 -24.93 9.14
N GLN A 333 0.20 -25.25 7.85
CA GLN A 333 -0.42 -26.47 7.35
C GLN A 333 0.02 -27.59 8.29
N GLN A 334 -0.96 -28.31 8.85
CA GLN A 334 -0.68 -29.29 9.88
C GLN A 334 0.32 -30.28 9.31
N ILE A 335 1.45 -30.41 10.02
CA ILE A 335 2.48 -31.37 9.71
C ILE A 335 1.81 -32.76 9.68
N PRO A 336 1.99 -33.57 8.63
CA PRO A 336 1.35 -34.88 8.54
C PRO A 336 1.61 -35.73 9.80
N GLN A 337 0.62 -36.53 10.23
CA GLN A 337 0.77 -37.36 11.45
C GLN A 337 1.94 -38.36 11.36
N ASN A 338 2.35 -38.74 10.15
CA ASN A 338 3.48 -39.64 9.87
C ASN A 338 4.76 -38.88 9.50
N TRP A 339 4.94 -37.65 9.98
CA TRP A 339 6.11 -36.84 9.70
C TRP A 339 7.33 -37.27 10.52
N ASN A 340 8.32 -37.84 9.85
CA ASN A 340 9.60 -38.21 10.44
C ASN A 340 10.75 -37.72 9.54
N PRO A 341 11.05 -36.41 9.56
CA PRO A 341 11.94 -35.80 8.59
C PRO A 341 13.40 -36.11 8.91
N VAL A 342 14.20 -36.32 7.86
CA VAL A 342 15.65 -36.27 7.98
C VAL A 342 16.08 -34.81 8.05
N ILE A 343 16.83 -34.43 9.09
CA ILE A 343 17.39 -33.08 9.23
C ILE A 343 18.70 -33.02 8.43
N LEU A 344 18.76 -32.12 7.45
CA LEU A 344 19.97 -31.87 6.66
C LEU A 344 20.58 -30.54 7.06
N GLN A 345 21.90 -30.43 7.00
CA GLN A 345 22.60 -29.16 7.18
C GLN A 345 22.70 -28.40 5.85
N GLN A 346 22.87 -27.08 5.92
CA GLN A 346 23.09 -26.26 4.73
C GLN A 346 24.35 -26.72 3.99
N ALA A 347 24.25 -26.87 2.67
CA ALA A 347 25.38 -27.25 1.85
C ALA A 347 26.32 -26.05 1.63
N GLN A 348 27.63 -26.31 1.58
CA GLN A 348 28.60 -25.35 1.07
C GLN A 348 28.62 -25.45 -0.45
N PHE A 349 28.40 -24.33 -1.14
CA PHE A 349 28.37 -24.27 -2.59
C PHE A 349 29.70 -23.78 -3.13
N ASN A 350 30.25 -24.50 -4.11
CA ASN A 350 31.38 -23.98 -4.88
C ASN A 350 30.89 -22.94 -5.92
N PRO A 351 31.77 -22.06 -6.44
CA PRO A 351 31.38 -21.01 -7.39
C PRO A 351 30.72 -21.55 -8.68
N LYS A 352 31.09 -22.77 -9.12
CA LYS A 352 30.54 -23.40 -10.32
C LYS A 352 29.07 -23.81 -10.09
N GLN A 353 28.75 -24.43 -8.96
CA GLN A 353 27.38 -24.76 -8.56
C GLN A 353 26.52 -23.49 -8.45
N TYR A 354 27.08 -22.42 -7.87
CA TYR A 354 26.39 -21.13 -7.76
C TYR A 354 26.01 -20.57 -9.14
N ASN A 355 26.96 -20.55 -10.09
CA ASN A 355 26.72 -20.09 -11.45
C ASN A 355 25.68 -20.94 -12.18
N GLN A 356 25.73 -22.26 -12.03
CA GLN A 356 24.75 -23.17 -12.64
C GLN A 356 23.34 -22.92 -12.08
N MET A 357 23.21 -22.74 -10.77
CA MET A 357 21.93 -22.43 -10.14
C MET A 357 21.40 -21.08 -10.61
N GLN A 358 22.26 -20.05 -10.68
CA GLN A 358 21.87 -18.74 -11.18
C GLN A 358 21.37 -18.80 -12.63
N GLN A 359 22.02 -19.57 -13.50
CA GLN A 359 21.58 -19.78 -14.88
C GLN A 359 20.21 -20.46 -14.96
N GLN A 360 19.99 -21.54 -14.19
CA GLN A 360 18.70 -22.23 -14.13
C GLN A 360 17.59 -21.32 -13.58
N HIS A 361 17.90 -20.51 -12.57
CA HIS A 361 16.98 -19.53 -12.02
C HIS A 361 16.58 -18.49 -13.08
N LEU A 362 17.55 -17.92 -13.81
CA LEU A 362 17.28 -16.97 -14.89
C LEU A 362 16.46 -17.57 -16.04
N GLN A 363 16.70 -18.85 -16.39
CA GLN A 363 15.89 -19.56 -17.40
C GLN A 363 14.43 -19.72 -16.95
N ASN A 364 14.22 -20.11 -15.70
CA ASN A 364 12.88 -20.22 -15.13
C ASN A 364 12.15 -18.87 -15.09
N LEU A 365 12.85 -17.80 -14.66
CA LEU A 365 12.29 -16.44 -14.68
C LEU A 365 11.93 -15.97 -16.08
N ALA A 366 12.81 -16.21 -17.07
CA ALA A 366 12.54 -15.83 -18.45
C ALA A 366 11.32 -16.58 -19.02
N TYR A 367 11.11 -17.82 -18.61
CA TYR A 367 9.93 -18.60 -18.98
C TYR A 367 8.66 -18.06 -18.32
N GLU A 368 8.70 -17.75 -17.02
CA GLU A 368 7.59 -17.15 -16.28
C GLU A 368 7.20 -15.78 -16.86
N GLN A 369 8.19 -14.95 -17.20
CA GLN A 369 7.96 -13.67 -17.86
C GLN A 369 7.24 -13.86 -19.20
N LYS A 370 7.66 -14.83 -20.02
CA LYS A 370 6.96 -15.14 -21.28
C LYS A 370 5.51 -15.57 -21.05
N LEU A 371 5.22 -16.35 -20.01
CA LEU A 371 3.85 -16.71 -19.65
C LEU A 371 3.01 -15.48 -19.28
N TYR A 372 3.60 -14.56 -18.51
CA TYR A 372 2.98 -13.31 -18.11
C TYR A 372 2.72 -12.38 -19.30
N ASP A 373 3.70 -12.18 -20.18
CA ASP A 373 3.57 -11.36 -21.39
C ASP A 373 2.48 -11.90 -22.30
N ASN A 374 2.42 -13.24 -22.46
CA ASN A 374 1.35 -13.90 -23.21
C ASN A 374 -0.02 -13.67 -22.57
N TYR A 375 -0.12 -13.67 -21.23
CA TYR A 375 -1.36 -13.38 -20.53
C TYR A 375 -1.79 -11.93 -20.72
N GLN A 376 -0.86 -10.98 -20.57
CA GLN A 376 -1.11 -9.55 -20.77
C GLN A 376 -1.52 -9.25 -22.21
N ALA A 377 -0.96 -9.92 -23.22
CA ALA A 377 -1.38 -9.78 -24.61
C ALA A 377 -2.85 -10.22 -24.84
N ILE A 378 -3.38 -11.12 -24.02
CA ILE A 378 -4.76 -11.64 -24.12
C ILE A 378 -5.76 -10.81 -23.29
N GLN A 379 -5.31 -10.07 -22.28
CA GLN A 379 -6.18 -9.29 -21.40
C GLN A 379 -7.03 -8.22 -22.13
N PRO A 380 -6.49 -7.42 -23.07
CA PRO A 380 -7.27 -6.41 -23.79
C PRO A 380 -8.41 -7.01 -24.61
N SER A 381 -8.21 -8.19 -25.19
CA SER A 381 -9.27 -8.85 -25.97
C SER A 381 -10.35 -9.42 -25.05
N LYS A 382 -10.00 -9.97 -23.89
CA LYS A 382 -11.00 -10.36 -22.87
C LYS A 382 -11.80 -9.17 -22.37
N LYS A 383 -11.15 -8.07 -22.00
CA LYS A 383 -11.82 -6.86 -21.52
C LYS A 383 -12.73 -6.24 -22.59
N LYS A 384 -12.33 -6.27 -23.87
CA LYS A 384 -13.21 -5.87 -24.98
C LYS A 384 -14.45 -6.75 -25.09
N VAL A 385 -14.31 -8.06 -24.93
CA VAL A 385 -15.44 -9.00 -24.97
C VAL A 385 -16.35 -8.83 -23.75
N GLU A 386 -15.79 -8.67 -22.55
CA GLU A 386 -16.55 -8.39 -21.33
C GLU A 386 -17.30 -7.05 -21.43
N ASN A 387 -16.65 -5.98 -21.88
CA ASN A 387 -17.31 -4.70 -22.12
C ASN A 387 -18.40 -4.81 -23.20
N GLN A 388 -18.20 -5.60 -24.26
CA GLN A 388 -19.24 -5.84 -25.26
C GLN A 388 -20.43 -6.62 -24.69
N LEU A 389 -20.18 -7.63 -23.85
CA LEU A 389 -21.23 -8.37 -23.15
C LEU A 389 -22.01 -7.46 -22.19
N GLU A 390 -21.32 -6.60 -21.45
CA GLU A 390 -21.94 -5.63 -20.54
C GLU A 390 -22.77 -4.60 -21.30
N MET A 391 -22.24 -4.06 -22.41
CA MET A 391 -22.99 -3.16 -23.30
C MET A 391 -24.23 -3.85 -23.89
N ASN A 392 -24.13 -5.11 -24.32
CA ASN A 392 -25.28 -5.87 -24.81
C ASN A 392 -26.33 -6.11 -23.71
N ASN A 393 -25.89 -6.39 -22.48
CA ASN A 393 -26.78 -6.55 -21.33
C ASN A 393 -27.50 -5.24 -20.95
N LEU A 394 -26.78 -4.11 -20.98
CA LEU A 394 -27.36 -2.76 -20.79
C LEU A 394 -28.37 -2.43 -21.88
N GLU A 395 -28.06 -2.71 -23.14
CA GLU A 395 -28.97 -2.49 -24.26
C GLU A 395 -30.23 -3.36 -24.11
N GLN A 396 -30.10 -4.61 -23.67
CA GLN A 396 -31.22 -5.50 -23.41
C GLN A 396 -32.07 -5.05 -22.21
N GLN A 397 -31.45 -4.57 -21.13
CA GLN A 397 -32.16 -3.96 -20.00
C GLN A 397 -32.95 -2.72 -20.43
N ASN A 398 -32.35 -1.83 -21.23
CA ASN A 398 -33.02 -0.65 -21.75
C ASN A 398 -34.20 -1.02 -22.67
N LYS A 399 -34.05 -2.03 -23.55
CA LYS A 399 -35.15 -2.55 -24.38
C LYS A 399 -36.30 -3.11 -23.54
N ASN A 400 -35.99 -3.89 -22.50
CA ASN A 400 -37.00 -4.41 -21.58
C ASN A 400 -37.73 -3.29 -20.83
N GLN A 401 -37.01 -2.24 -20.41
CA GLN A 401 -37.60 -1.10 -19.72
C GLN A 401 -38.51 -0.29 -20.65
N GLN A 402 -38.13 -0.10 -21.92
CA GLN A 402 -38.97 0.54 -22.94
C GLN A 402 -40.24 -0.28 -23.23
N GLN A 403 -40.16 -1.61 -23.29
CA GLN A 403 -41.33 -2.48 -23.44
C GLN A 403 -42.28 -2.38 -22.24
N GLN A 404 -41.74 -2.32 -21.01
CA GLN A 404 -42.55 -2.12 -19.81
C GLN A 404 -43.28 -0.77 -19.84
N ILE A 405 -42.59 0.31 -20.26
CA ILE A 405 -43.21 1.63 -20.41
C ILE A 405 -44.33 1.60 -21.47
N SER A 406 -44.09 0.95 -22.62
CA SER A 406 -45.10 0.81 -23.67
C SER A 406 -46.34 0.05 -23.17
N ASN A 407 -46.14 -1.10 -22.52
CA ASN A 407 -47.25 -1.90 -21.98
C ASN A 407 -48.03 -1.13 -20.91
N HIS A 408 -47.36 -0.29 -20.12
CA HIS A 408 -48.03 0.54 -19.11
C HIS A 408 -48.86 1.65 -19.76
N GLN A 409 -48.38 2.26 -20.85
CA GLN A 409 -49.16 3.23 -21.62
C GLN A 409 -50.41 2.62 -22.24
N ASP A 410 -50.32 1.40 -22.77
CA ASP A 410 -51.47 0.67 -23.32
C ASP A 410 -52.51 0.34 -22.23
N GLN A 411 -52.05 -0.07 -21.04
CA GLN A 411 -52.94 -0.27 -19.89
C GLN A 411 -53.63 1.02 -19.43
N ILE A 412 -52.92 2.15 -19.45
CA ILE A 412 -53.50 3.47 -19.14
C ILE A 412 -54.57 3.84 -20.18
N GLN A 413 -54.34 3.60 -21.48
CA GLN A 413 -55.35 3.87 -22.51
C GLN A 413 -56.59 2.98 -22.38
N VAL A 414 -56.43 1.68 -22.09
CA VAL A 414 -57.55 0.76 -21.84
C VAL A 414 -58.34 1.17 -20.59
N LYS A 415 -57.63 1.64 -19.54
CA LYS A 415 -58.28 2.14 -18.32
C LYS A 415 -59.04 3.44 -18.58
N ILE A 416 -58.50 4.36 -19.37
CA ILE A 416 -59.20 5.60 -19.77
C ILE A 416 -60.48 5.29 -20.59
N VAL A 417 -60.44 4.29 -21.48
CA VAL A 417 -61.62 3.89 -22.27
C VAL A 417 -62.69 3.20 -21.39
N ASN A 418 -62.29 2.38 -20.42
CA ASN A 418 -63.21 1.72 -19.51
C ASN A 418 -63.78 2.66 -18.43
N ASP A 419 -62.98 3.59 -17.91
CA ASP A 419 -63.41 4.59 -16.93
C ASP A 419 -64.35 5.64 -17.57
N GLN A 420 -64.32 5.82 -18.90
CA GLN A 420 -65.35 6.60 -19.61
C GLN A 420 -66.70 5.87 -19.76
N GLN A 421 -66.78 4.55 -19.51
CA GLN A 421 -68.05 3.80 -19.52
C GLN A 421 -68.62 3.53 -18.12
N GLN A 422 -67.88 3.82 -17.06
CA GLN A 422 -68.37 3.69 -15.69
C GLN A 422 -68.03 4.93 -14.86
N GLN A 423 -68.94 5.92 -14.85
CA GLN A 423 -69.55 6.48 -13.64
C GLN A 423 -70.24 7.83 -13.91
N ILE A 424 -71.58 7.77 -13.96
CA ILE A 424 -72.44 8.75 -13.30
C ILE A 424 -72.82 8.10 -11.96
N GLN A 425 -72.09 8.35 -10.88
CA GLN A 425 -72.63 8.27 -9.51
C GLN A 425 -71.89 9.26 -8.58
N PRO A 426 -72.62 9.99 -7.73
CA PRO A 426 -72.03 10.98 -6.83
C PRO A 426 -71.46 10.38 -5.54
N ASN A 427 -70.23 10.84 -5.23
CA ASN A 427 -69.60 11.05 -3.93
C ASN A 427 -70.29 10.52 -2.65
N GLN A 428 -69.54 9.70 -1.91
CA GLN A 428 -69.57 9.73 -0.44
C GLN A 428 -68.15 9.78 0.13
N ASN A 429 -67.95 10.79 0.99
CA ASN A 429 -66.84 11.05 1.90
C ASN A 429 -66.26 9.79 2.53
N GLN A 430 -64.92 9.61 2.55
CA GLN A 430 -64.19 9.13 3.73
C GLN A 430 -62.74 9.63 3.83
N ASN A 431 -62.46 10.15 5.03
CA ASN A 431 -61.24 10.51 5.74
C ASN A 431 -59.85 10.03 5.26
N PHE A 432 -58.91 10.99 5.32
CA PHE A 432 -57.47 10.80 5.38
C PHE A 432 -57.04 10.00 6.62
N ASN A 433 -56.15 9.02 6.42
CA ASN A 433 -55.29 8.50 7.47
C ASN A 433 -53.91 8.20 6.84
N ILE A 434 -52.93 9.08 7.09
CA ILE A 434 -51.53 8.91 6.67
C ILE A 434 -50.74 8.53 7.92
N ASN A 435 -50.34 7.26 8.01
CA ASN A 435 -49.30 6.79 8.92
C ASN A 435 -48.79 5.45 8.37
N GLN A 436 -47.55 5.41 7.89
CA GLN A 436 -46.57 4.32 8.04
C GLN A 436 -45.48 4.46 6.95
N PHE A 437 -44.34 5.00 7.35
CA PHE A 437 -43.06 4.75 6.68
C PHE A 437 -42.40 3.60 7.45
N ASP A 438 -42.26 2.45 6.79
CA ASP A 438 -41.52 1.32 7.31
C ASP A 438 -40.01 1.59 7.22
N GLN A 439 -39.33 1.27 8.32
CA GLN A 439 -37.88 1.29 8.48
C GLN A 439 -37.29 0.02 7.87
N ILE A 440 -36.31 0.17 6.98
CA ILE A 440 -35.44 -0.93 6.56
C ILE A 440 -34.20 -0.91 7.48
N PRO A 441 -33.83 -2.02 8.14
CA PRO A 441 -32.63 -2.09 8.97
C PRO A 441 -31.36 -2.07 8.11
N GLY A 442 -30.45 -1.15 8.45
CA GLY A 442 -29.13 -1.04 7.87
C GLY A 442 -28.20 -2.17 8.29
N TYR A 443 -27.41 -2.66 7.34
CA TYR A 443 -26.22 -3.46 7.60
C TYR A 443 -25.03 -2.51 7.79
N ASP A 444 -24.50 -2.44 9.00
CA ASP A 444 -23.25 -1.75 9.31
C ASP A 444 -22.05 -2.59 8.85
N TYR A 445 -21.29 -2.07 7.89
CA TYR A 445 -19.89 -2.45 7.65
C TYR A 445 -18.98 -1.41 8.31
N PRO A 446 -17.95 -1.81 9.08
CA PRO A 446 -17.04 -0.86 9.70
C PRO A 446 -16.05 -0.33 8.64
N LEU A 447 -16.36 0.85 8.08
CA LEU A 447 -15.38 1.69 7.41
C LEU A 447 -14.55 2.41 8.48
N GLY A 448 -13.24 2.22 8.42
CA GLY A 448 -12.27 2.96 9.21
C GLY A 448 -12.36 4.45 8.89
N GLN A 449 -13.08 5.20 9.71
CA GLN A 449 -13.01 6.66 9.69
C GLN A 449 -11.72 7.12 10.36
N SER A 450 -11.03 8.05 9.71
CA SER A 450 -10.04 8.89 10.36
C SER A 450 -10.26 10.35 9.94
N GLU A 451 -11.36 10.92 10.41
CA GLU A 451 -11.41 12.34 10.74
C GLU A 451 -11.65 12.46 12.25
N MET A 452 -10.58 12.67 13.03
CA MET A 452 -10.73 13.20 14.38
C MET A 452 -11.04 14.70 14.26
N LYS A 453 -12.31 15.07 14.44
CA LYS A 453 -12.69 16.45 14.73
C LYS A 453 -12.33 16.76 16.19
N ASP A 454 -11.32 17.61 16.39
CA ASP A 454 -10.98 18.18 17.69
C ASP A 454 -12.18 18.98 18.24
N GLN A 455 -12.79 18.47 19.31
CA GLN A 455 -13.68 19.25 20.18
C GLN A 455 -12.86 19.76 21.37
N ASN A 456 -12.41 21.01 21.29
CA ASN A 456 -12.09 21.80 22.48
C ASN A 456 -12.58 23.23 22.26
N LYS A 457 -13.83 23.49 22.69
CA LYS A 457 -14.32 24.83 23.02
C LYS A 457 -14.41 24.92 24.53
N THR A 458 -13.35 25.41 25.17
CA THR A 458 -13.46 25.96 26.53
C THR A 458 -13.71 27.45 26.36
N LYS A 459 -14.87 27.93 26.79
CA LYS A 459 -15.14 29.36 26.95
C LYS A 459 -14.30 29.86 28.12
N ILE A 460 -13.44 30.85 27.86
CA ILE A 460 -13.08 31.91 28.80
C ILE A 460 -13.28 33.23 28.06
#